data_AF-A0A2H0A0G7-F1
#
_entry.id   AF-A0A2H0A0G7-F1
#
_cell.length_a   1.000
_cell.length_b   1.000
_cell.length_c   1.000
_cell.angle_alpha   90.00
_cell.angle_beta   90.00
_cell.angle_gamma   90.00
#
_symmetry.space_group_name_H-M   'P 1'
#
loop_
_entity.id
_entity.type
_entity.pdbx_description
1 polymer ?
#
loop_
_entity_poly.entity_id
_entity_poly.type
_entity_poly.pdbx_seq_one_letter_code
_entity_poly.pdbx_strand_id
1 'polypeptide(L)'
;MKNKEFELRVMQYFTENINLQKNWEVAKQCAREIIDLRFNDILTGNFDIPAPDEVKEKVSGKVPYEFDSSDFMQNGPVDFSGLEDDMLQDALKKIEAIYHKFHQAQTKIITKAALNVCSRLIDSLKNEISNLKNKYLS
;
A
#
# COMPACT_ATOMS: atom_id res chain seq x y z
N MET A 1 -30.70 8.43 -2.64
CA MET A 1 -29.41 8.97 -3.14
C MET A 1 -29.08 8.31 -4.47
N LYS A 2 -28.52 9.02 -5.48
CA LYS A 2 -28.05 8.36 -6.71
C LYS A 2 -26.81 7.51 -6.37
N ASN A 3 -26.74 6.27 -6.85
CA ASN A 3 -25.69 5.31 -6.48
C ASN A 3 -24.24 5.86 -6.64
N LYS A 4 -24.00 6.71 -7.66
CA LYS A 4 -22.70 7.35 -7.87
C LYS A 4 -22.32 8.37 -6.78
N GLU A 5 -23.28 9.11 -6.25
CA GLU A 5 -23.02 10.10 -5.20
C GLU A 5 -22.69 9.41 -3.87
N PHE A 6 -23.31 8.26 -3.62
CA PHE A 6 -22.99 7.39 -2.49
C PHE A 6 -21.56 6.88 -2.56
N GLU A 7 -21.17 6.27 -3.68
CA GLU A 7 -19.82 5.76 -3.87
C GLU A 7 -18.76 6.87 -3.71
N LEU A 8 -19.02 8.05 -4.26
CA LEU A 8 -18.11 9.20 -4.14
C LEU A 8 -17.91 9.64 -2.69
N ARG A 9 -18.98 9.78 -1.90
CA ARG A 9 -18.88 10.18 -0.48
C ARG A 9 -18.11 9.15 0.35
N VAL A 10 -18.40 7.87 0.13
CA VAL A 10 -17.71 6.76 0.82
C VAL A 10 -16.22 6.75 0.45
N MET A 11 -15.88 6.91 -0.84
CA MET A 11 -14.48 6.98 -1.29
C MET A 11 -13.75 8.21 -0.76
N GLN A 12 -14.40 9.37 -0.70
CA GLN A 12 -13.83 10.59 -0.11
C GLN A 12 -13.50 10.36 1.36
N TYR A 13 -14.43 9.81 2.14
CA TYR A 13 -14.20 9.50 3.54
C TYR A 13 -13.00 8.56 3.75
N PHE A 14 -12.87 7.48 2.97
CA PHE A 14 -11.71 6.60 3.06
C PHE A 14 -10.40 7.29 2.66
N THR A 15 -10.46 8.22 1.70
CA THR A 15 -9.29 8.99 1.27
C THR A 15 -8.87 10.01 2.33
N GLU A 16 -9.79 10.63 3.04
CA GLU A 16 -9.51 11.61 4.10
C GLU A 16 -8.94 10.94 5.36
N ASN A 17 -9.37 9.71 5.65
CA ASN A 17 -8.94 8.93 6.81
C ASN A 17 -7.76 7.98 6.52
N ILE A 18 -7.12 8.11 5.35
CA ILE A 18 -5.99 7.25 4.99
C ILE A 18 -4.77 7.53 5.87
N ASN A 19 -4.21 6.47 6.48
CA ASN A 19 -2.96 6.57 7.23
C ASN A 19 -1.75 6.54 6.29
N LEU A 20 -1.41 7.68 5.69
CA LEU A 20 -0.29 7.81 4.76
C LEU A 20 1.06 7.44 5.39
N GLN A 21 1.26 7.77 6.67
CA GLN A 21 2.50 7.48 7.37
C GLN A 21 2.70 5.97 7.52
N LYS A 22 1.68 5.24 7.96
CA LYS A 22 1.72 3.78 8.08
C LYS A 22 1.97 3.11 6.72
N ASN A 23 1.30 3.59 5.68
CA ASN A 23 1.51 3.12 4.30
C ASN A 23 2.95 3.33 3.81
N TRP A 24 3.56 4.47 4.17
CA TRP A 24 4.95 4.76 3.84
C TRP A 24 5.94 3.88 4.58
N GLU A 25 5.70 3.59 5.86
CA GLU A 25 6.54 2.67 6.63
C GLU A 25 6.45 1.24 6.10
N VAL A 26 5.26 0.78 5.69
CA VAL A 26 5.10 -0.51 4.98
C VAL A 26 5.93 -0.53 3.69
N ALA A 27 5.90 0.55 2.90
CA ALA A 27 6.70 0.64 1.68
C ALA A 27 8.21 0.53 1.97
N LYS A 28 8.72 1.25 2.97
CA LYS A 28 10.13 1.18 3.38
C LYS A 28 10.53 -0.21 3.87
N GLN A 29 9.68 -0.83 4.70
CA GLN A 29 9.95 -2.16 5.23
C GLN A 29 10.03 -3.18 4.09
N CYS A 30 9.08 -3.16 3.15
CA CYS A 30 9.11 -4.03 1.98
C CYS A 30 10.38 -3.79 1.16
N ALA A 31 10.79 -2.53 1.01
CA ALA A 31 11.99 -2.22 0.26
C ALA A 31 13.27 -2.76 0.91
N ARG A 32 13.38 -2.64 2.24
CA ARG A 32 14.49 -3.21 3.02
C ARG A 32 14.55 -4.72 2.89
N GLU A 33 13.43 -5.41 3.06
CA GLU A 33 13.40 -6.87 2.96
C GLU A 33 13.81 -7.38 1.56
N ILE A 34 13.44 -6.66 0.49
CA ILE A 34 13.90 -7.00 -0.87
C ILE A 34 15.43 -6.89 -0.96
N ILE A 35 16.00 -5.81 -0.43
CA ILE A 35 17.45 -5.57 -0.45
C ILE A 35 18.18 -6.61 0.40
N ASP A 36 17.71 -6.87 1.61
CA ASP A 36 18.34 -7.81 2.54
C ASP A 36 18.38 -9.22 1.95
N LEU A 37 17.29 -9.67 1.32
CA LEU A 37 17.21 -10.99 0.66
C LEU A 37 18.07 -11.10 -0.61
N ARG A 38 18.49 -9.98 -1.19
CA ARG A 38 19.16 -9.92 -2.49
C ARG A 38 20.49 -9.17 -2.41
N PHE A 39 20.99 -8.95 -1.20
CA PHE A 39 22.16 -8.12 -0.95
C PHE A 39 23.39 -8.62 -1.70
N ASN A 40 23.64 -9.93 -1.70
CA ASN A 40 24.75 -10.53 -2.43
C ASN A 40 24.62 -10.31 -3.95
N ASP A 41 23.43 -10.49 -4.52
CA ASP A 41 23.19 -10.27 -5.95
C ASP A 41 23.40 -8.79 -6.31
N ILE A 42 23.03 -7.87 -5.41
CA ILE A 42 23.27 -6.43 -5.57
C ILE A 42 24.78 -6.14 -5.57
N LEU A 43 25.53 -6.73 -4.63
CA LEU A 43 26.99 -6.57 -4.55
C LEU A 43 27.71 -7.09 -5.79
N THR A 44 27.26 -8.21 -6.34
CA THR A 44 27.86 -8.82 -7.53
C THR A 44 27.36 -8.23 -8.85
N GLY A 45 26.40 -7.29 -8.81
CA GLY A 45 25.82 -6.67 -9.99
C GLY A 45 24.84 -7.56 -10.77
N ASN A 46 24.38 -8.67 -10.18
CA ASN A 46 23.46 -9.64 -10.78
C ASN A 46 22.00 -9.42 -10.34
N PHE A 47 21.70 -8.29 -9.71
CA PHE A 47 20.37 -7.99 -9.22
C PHE A 47 19.55 -7.19 -10.24
N ASP A 48 18.40 -7.76 -10.59
CA ASP A 48 17.30 -7.08 -11.28
C ASP A 48 16.19 -6.72 -10.30
N ILE A 49 15.64 -5.52 -10.44
CA ILE A 49 14.50 -5.08 -9.63
C ILE A 49 13.30 -5.98 -9.94
N PRO A 50 12.66 -6.59 -8.93
CA PRO A 50 11.51 -7.47 -9.14
C PRO A 50 10.34 -6.73 -9.80
N ALA A 51 9.55 -7.48 -10.57
CA ALA A 51 8.39 -6.91 -11.24
C ALA A 51 7.35 -6.42 -10.22
N PRO A 52 6.55 -5.38 -10.54
CA PRO A 52 5.54 -4.85 -9.63
C PRO A 52 4.56 -5.90 -9.10
N ASP A 53 4.14 -6.87 -9.92
CA ASP A 53 3.20 -7.89 -9.49
C ASP A 53 3.78 -8.86 -8.44
N GLU A 54 5.07 -9.18 -8.53
CA GLU A 54 5.76 -10.01 -7.53
C GLU A 54 5.87 -9.30 -6.18
N VAL A 55 6.12 -7.99 -6.20
CA VAL A 55 6.20 -7.18 -4.98
C VAL A 55 4.81 -6.92 -4.40
N LYS A 56 3.80 -6.80 -5.24
CA LYS A 56 2.41 -6.55 -4.83
C LYS A 56 1.88 -7.65 -3.92
N GLU A 57 2.19 -8.92 -4.19
CA GLU A 57 1.75 -10.03 -3.33
C GLU A 57 2.33 -9.89 -1.92
N LYS A 58 3.64 -9.65 -1.81
CA LYS A 58 4.31 -9.41 -0.52
C LYS A 58 3.80 -8.18 0.22
N VAL A 59 3.53 -7.10 -0.53
CA VAL A 59 3.02 -5.84 0.04
C VAL A 59 1.58 -6.02 0.50
N SER A 60 0.74 -6.72 -0.26
CA SER A 60 -0.69 -6.90 0.03
C SER A 60 -0.95 -7.52 1.42
N GLY A 61 -0.11 -8.46 1.85
CA GLY A 61 -0.20 -9.07 3.18
C GLY A 61 0.23 -8.15 4.33
N LYS A 62 0.79 -6.98 4.04
CA LYS A 62 1.28 -6.01 5.04
C LYS A 62 0.52 -4.69 5.04
N VAL A 63 -0.19 -4.38 3.96
CA VAL A 63 -1.05 -3.20 3.91
C VAL A 63 -2.25 -3.47 4.81
N PRO A 64 -2.41 -2.72 5.91
CA PRO A 64 -3.50 -2.93 6.86
C PRO A 64 -4.86 -2.83 6.17
N TYR A 65 -5.75 -3.77 6.48
CA TYR A 65 -7.17 -3.67 6.14
C TYR A 65 -7.91 -3.17 7.39
N GLU A 66 -8.37 -1.92 7.35
CA GLU A 66 -8.84 -1.19 8.53
C GLU A 66 -10.36 -0.93 8.52
N PHE A 67 -11.10 -1.55 7.61
CA PHE A 67 -12.55 -1.37 7.56
C PHE A 67 -13.23 -2.06 8.75
N ASP A 68 -13.93 -1.26 9.56
CA ASP A 68 -14.79 -1.71 10.64
C ASP A 68 -16.21 -1.19 10.38
N SER A 69 -17.17 -2.11 10.23
CA SER A 69 -18.56 -1.76 9.95
C SER A 69 -19.22 -0.99 11.09
N SER A 70 -18.87 -1.29 12.35
CA SER A 70 -19.44 -0.66 13.53
C SER A 70 -18.97 0.79 13.65
N ASP A 71 -17.66 1.01 13.47
CA ASP A 71 -17.09 2.36 13.43
C ASP A 71 -17.66 3.16 12.26
N PHE A 72 -17.76 2.56 11.07
CA PHE A 72 -18.32 3.24 9.90
C PHE A 72 -19.79 3.63 10.09
N MET A 73 -20.60 2.81 10.77
CA MET A 73 -21.99 3.17 11.07
C MET A 73 -22.10 4.36 12.02
N GLN A 74 -21.16 4.52 12.95
CA GLN A 74 -21.19 5.58 13.97
C GLN A 74 -20.55 6.88 13.48
N ASN A 75 -19.42 6.77 12.78
CA ASN A 75 -18.52 7.88 12.44
C ASN A 75 -18.41 8.11 10.92
N GLY A 76 -19.06 7.28 10.10
CA GLY A 76 -19.02 7.38 8.65
C GLY A 76 -19.94 8.47 8.08
N PRO A 77 -19.81 8.77 6.78
CA PRO A 77 -20.50 9.87 6.11
C PRO A 77 -21.94 9.53 5.69
N VAL A 78 -22.45 8.37 6.07
CA VAL A 78 -23.75 7.83 5.65
C VAL A 78 -24.64 7.68 6.88
N ASP A 79 -25.82 8.29 6.82
CA ASP A 79 -26.87 8.06 7.81
C ASP A 79 -27.63 6.77 7.47
N PHE A 80 -27.62 5.82 8.40
CA PHE A 80 -28.31 4.54 8.29
C PHE A 80 -29.62 4.50 9.09
N SER A 81 -29.98 5.60 9.76
CA SER A 81 -31.19 5.65 10.58
C SER A 81 -32.43 5.38 9.72
N GLY A 82 -33.31 4.51 10.23
CA GLY A 82 -34.56 4.15 9.54
C GLY A 82 -34.42 3.11 8.43
N LEU A 83 -33.24 2.51 8.22
CA LEU A 83 -33.12 1.31 7.39
C LEU A 83 -33.55 0.07 8.18
N GLU A 84 -34.26 -0.83 7.50
CA GLU A 84 -34.49 -2.19 7.98
C GLU A 84 -33.17 -2.98 7.98
N ASP A 85 -33.08 -4.01 8.83
CA ASP A 85 -31.84 -4.77 9.05
C ASP A 85 -31.28 -5.38 7.76
N ASP A 86 -32.14 -5.87 6.86
CA ASP A 86 -31.73 -6.44 5.58
C ASP A 86 -31.12 -5.38 4.64
N MET A 87 -31.75 -4.21 4.54
CA MET A 87 -31.25 -3.07 3.76
C MET A 87 -29.96 -2.50 4.33
N LEU A 88 -29.82 -2.49 5.66
CA LEU A 88 -28.60 -2.08 6.35
C LEU A 88 -27.44 -3.01 5.99
N GLN A 89 -27.65 -4.32 6.09
CA GLN A 89 -26.62 -5.32 5.75
C GLN A 89 -26.18 -5.21 4.28
N ASP A 90 -27.13 -4.99 3.37
CA ASP A 90 -26.81 -4.79 1.96
C ASP A 90 -26.03 -3.50 1.69
N ALA A 91 -26.33 -2.42 2.42
CA ALA A 91 -25.57 -1.18 2.33
C ALA A 91 -24.14 -1.34 2.84
N LEU A 92 -23.96 -2.01 3.99
CA LEU A 92 -22.63 -2.28 4.57
C LEU A 92 -21.77 -3.14 3.65
N LYS A 93 -22.34 -4.18 3.02
CA LYS A 93 -21.62 -5.00 2.02
C LYS A 93 -21.15 -4.17 0.83
N LYS A 94 -21.96 -3.22 0.36
CA LYS A 94 -21.55 -2.32 -0.73
C LYS A 94 -20.41 -1.40 -0.30
N ILE A 95 -20.45 -0.88 0.92
CA ILE A 95 -19.38 -0.04 1.48
C ILE A 95 -18.09 -0.83 1.63
N GLU A 96 -18.17 -2.05 2.17
CA GLU A 96 -17.03 -2.94 2.27
C GLU A 96 -16.43 -3.26 0.89
N ALA A 97 -17.26 -3.50 -0.12
CA ALA A 97 -16.79 -3.71 -1.49
C ALA A 97 -16.09 -2.47 -2.07
N ILE A 98 -16.55 -1.25 -1.73
CA ILE A 98 -15.87 0.01 -2.10
C ILE A 98 -14.53 0.11 -1.37
N TYR A 99 -14.50 -0.17 -0.06
CA TYR A 99 -13.28 -0.18 0.73
C TYR A 99 -12.26 -1.17 0.18
N HIS A 100 -12.70 -2.37 -0.21
CA HIS A 100 -11.84 -3.38 -0.81
C HIS A 100 -11.15 -2.87 -2.09
N LYS A 101 -11.89 -2.19 -2.97
CA LYS A 101 -11.31 -1.54 -4.16
C LYS A 101 -10.31 -0.45 -3.79
N PHE A 102 -10.63 0.34 -2.76
CA PHE A 102 -9.75 1.39 -2.25
C PHE A 102 -8.45 0.79 -1.68
N HIS A 103 -8.54 -0.25 -0.86
CA HIS A 103 -7.39 -0.98 -0.30
C HIS A 103 -6.51 -1.60 -1.39
N GLN A 104 -7.10 -2.17 -2.44
CA GLN A 104 -6.35 -2.66 -3.60
C GLN A 104 -5.59 -1.53 -4.31
N ALA A 105 -6.20 -0.36 -4.44
CA ALA A 105 -5.55 0.81 -5.04
C ALA A 105 -4.40 1.33 -4.16
N GLN A 106 -4.59 1.40 -2.84
CA GLN A 106 -3.54 1.72 -1.88
C GLN A 106 -2.37 0.74 -2.00
N THR A 107 -2.65 -0.56 -2.03
CA THR A 107 -1.64 -1.62 -2.17
C THR A 107 -0.79 -1.44 -3.42
N LYS A 108 -1.40 -1.08 -4.56
CA LYS A 108 -0.65 -0.78 -5.81
C LYS A 108 0.26 0.45 -5.65
N ILE A 109 -0.23 1.50 -5.01
CA ILE A 109 0.56 2.73 -4.77
C ILE A 109 1.75 2.43 -3.85
N ILE A 110 1.51 1.70 -2.76
CA ILE A 110 2.54 1.30 -1.79
C ILE A 110 3.58 0.39 -2.46
N THR A 111 3.14 -0.53 -3.32
CA THR A 111 4.04 -1.38 -4.13
C THR A 111 4.97 -0.53 -4.99
N LYS A 112 4.43 0.46 -5.71
CA LYS A 112 5.23 1.38 -6.52
C LYS A 112 6.18 2.21 -5.65
N ALA A 113 5.74 2.65 -4.49
CA ALA A 113 6.57 3.38 -3.53
C ALA A 113 7.73 2.50 -3.02
N ALA A 114 7.47 1.24 -2.66
CA ALA A 114 8.49 0.29 -2.23
C ALA A 114 9.55 0.07 -3.32
N LEU A 115 9.14 -0.14 -4.57
CA LEU A 115 10.06 -0.29 -5.70
C LEU A 115 10.93 0.96 -5.92
N ASN A 116 10.35 2.15 -5.81
CA ASN A 116 11.11 3.40 -5.92
C ASN A 116 12.14 3.54 -4.80
N VAL A 117 11.79 3.15 -3.57
CA VAL A 117 12.72 3.13 -2.43
C VAL A 117 13.81 2.09 -2.65
N CYS A 118 13.48 0.89 -3.13
CA CYS A 118 14.47 -0.13 -3.51
C CYS A 118 15.48 0.42 -4.51
N SER A 119 14.99 1.00 -5.61
CA SER A 119 15.84 1.53 -6.67
C SER A 119 16.85 2.55 -6.14
N ARG A 120 16.38 3.54 -5.35
CA ARG A 120 17.26 4.55 -4.73
C ARG A 120 18.31 3.95 -3.80
N LEU A 121 17.94 2.96 -2.99
CA LEU A 121 18.87 2.30 -2.08
C LEU A 121 19.92 1.48 -2.84
N ILE A 122 19.52 0.81 -3.92
CA ILE A 122 20.44 0.06 -4.79
C ILE A 122 21.44 1.00 -5.47
N ASP A 123 20.97 2.13 -6.01
CA ASP A 123 21.85 3.12 -6.62
C ASP A 123 22.85 3.69 -5.60
N SER A 124 22.39 3.96 -4.38
CA SER A 124 23.27 4.38 -3.27
C SER A 124 24.33 3.32 -2.96
N LEU A 125 23.94 2.05 -2.83
CA LEU A 125 24.86 0.95 -2.56
C LEU A 125 25.88 0.77 -3.69
N LYS A 126 25.44 0.80 -4.95
CA LYS A 126 26.32 0.70 -6.12
C LYS A 126 27.35 1.83 -6.15
N ASN A 127 26.93 3.06 -5.86
CA ASN A 127 27.83 4.21 -5.78
C ASN A 127 28.85 4.07 -4.66
N GLU A 128 28.44 3.64 -3.47
CA GLU A 128 29.34 3.39 -2.33
C GLU A 128 30.37 2.30 -2.66
N ILE A 129 29.94 1.17 -3.25
CA ILE A 129 30.83 0.09 -3.68
C ILE A 129 31.83 0.60 -4.72
N SER A 130 31.38 1.39 -5.70
CA SER A 130 32.27 1.97 -6.71
C SER A 130 33.31 2.89 -6.07
N ASN A 131 32.91 3.74 -5.12
CA ASN A 131 33.83 4.63 -4.42
C ASN A 131 34.84 3.86 -3.57
N LEU A 132 34.42 2.78 -2.90
CA LEU A 132 35.32 1.89 -2.16
C LEU A 132 36.32 1.19 -3.09
N LYS A 133 35.87 0.65 -4.22
CA LYS A 133 36.76 0.06 -5.23
C LYS A 133 37.79 1.08 -5.73
N ASN A 134 37.34 2.30 -6.06
CA ASN A 134 38.24 3.37 -6.50
C ASN A 134 39.24 3.80 -5.42
N LYS A 135 38.89 3.69 -4.14
CA LYS A 135 39.76 4.10 -3.03
C LYS A 135 40.81 3.05 -2.66
N TYR A 136 40.48 1.77 -2.80
CA TYR A 136 41.31 0.67 -2.27
C TYR A 136 41.88 -0.27 -3.34
N LEU A 137 41.37 -0.22 -4.58
CA LEU A 137 41.78 -1.09 -5.69
C LEU A 137 42.25 -0.33 -6.93
N SER A 138 42.27 1.01 -6.88
CA SER A 138 42.90 1.87 -7.89
C SER A 138 44.19 2.46 -7.33
#